data_AF-A0AA96TLB1-F1
#
_entry.id   AF-A0AA96TLB1-F1
#
_cell.length_a   1.000
_cell.length_b   1.000
_cell.length_c   1.000
_cell.angle_alpha   90.00
_cell.angle_beta   90.00
_cell.angle_gamma   90.00
#
_symmetry.space_group_name_H-M   'P 1'
#
loop_
_entity.id
_entity.type
_entity.pdbx_description
1 polymer ?
#
loop_
_entity_poly.entity_id
_entity_poly.type
_entity_poly.pdbx_seq_one_letter_code
_entity_poly.pdbx_strand_id
1 'polypeptide(L)'
;MEFELLGPVRAHVAGTAVEVGHARQRWVLAALLVDANRVVTADQLLDRVWGERPPATARGTLATYVARLRKVAGGGLVIERRTGGYAVVVAANDVDLHRFERLLAQARGTADDRRAVELYERALGLWRAEPLVGLDTRWANGLRSALSAARLAAELDRVDVLLRLGRHSAALSTLPALADEHPLDEGVAGQLMVALHGAGRLDRALAHYREFRDRLLDELGAEPAATLRDLHQRVLAGADAVAPAVAHRVVPRQLPARPGVFTGRAEELKELGERLDRQDRSRDTTHVSLVSGGGGLGKTWLALHWAHQEVDRFPDGQLYAGLRGFDPDADPVEPAAVLRGFLGALGVTADAVPADTDDRAALYRSLVAGRRMLAVLDNAARPTRSPRCCPAARPAPRS
;
A
#
# COMPACT_ATOMS: atom_id res chain seq x y z
N MET A 1 -25.46 5.70 2.68
CA MET A 1 -25.52 4.34 2.09
C MET A 1 -24.22 3.66 2.48
N GLU A 2 -24.20 2.36 2.62
CA GLU A 2 -22.97 1.63 2.92
C GLU A 2 -22.73 0.58 1.84
N PHE A 3 -21.47 0.39 1.47
CA PHE A 3 -21.03 -0.51 0.41
C PHE A 3 -19.99 -1.46 0.96
N GLU A 4 -20.16 -2.72 0.59
CA GLU A 4 -19.29 -3.80 1.01
C GLU A 4 -18.55 -4.35 -0.22
N LEU A 5 -17.23 -4.33 -0.19
CA LEU A 5 -16.31 -4.87 -1.18
C LEU A 5 -15.35 -5.91 -0.60
N LEU A 6 -15.16 -5.96 0.72
CA LEU A 6 -14.31 -6.94 1.40
C LEU A 6 -15.03 -8.28 1.57
N GLY A 7 -15.54 -8.79 0.45
CA GLY A 7 -16.43 -9.93 0.32
C GLY A 7 -17.32 -9.81 -0.92
N PRO A 8 -18.49 -10.45 -0.94
CA PRO A 8 -19.46 -10.29 -2.01
C PRO A 8 -19.95 -8.84 -2.07
N VAL A 9 -19.95 -8.25 -3.27
CA VAL A 9 -20.34 -6.84 -3.45
C VAL A 9 -21.80 -6.63 -3.04
N ARG A 10 -22.02 -5.81 -2.00
CA ARG A 10 -23.34 -5.48 -1.45
C ARG A 10 -23.47 -3.97 -1.21
N ALA A 11 -24.72 -3.51 -1.18
CA ALA A 11 -25.06 -2.14 -0.82
C ALA A 11 -26.18 -2.16 0.23
N HIS A 12 -26.11 -1.24 1.19
CA HIS A 12 -27.07 -1.10 2.27
C HIS A 12 -27.56 0.35 2.38
N VAL A 13 -28.85 0.53 2.66
CA VAL A 13 -29.48 1.82 2.97
C VAL A 13 -30.12 1.71 4.35
N ALA A 14 -29.69 2.56 5.29
CA ALA A 14 -30.16 2.51 6.68
C ALA A 14 -30.12 1.08 7.27
N GLY A 15 -29.02 0.35 7.03
CA GLY A 15 -28.83 -1.04 7.47
C GLY A 15 -29.51 -2.12 6.62
N THR A 16 -30.44 -1.76 5.73
CA THR A 16 -31.19 -2.74 4.90
C THR A 16 -30.45 -3.01 3.60
N ALA A 17 -30.25 -4.29 3.25
CA ALA A 17 -29.61 -4.69 2.01
C ALA A 17 -30.43 -4.26 0.78
N VAL A 18 -29.77 -3.71 -0.23
CA VAL A 18 -30.38 -3.24 -1.48
C VAL A 18 -29.91 -4.12 -2.63
N GLU A 19 -30.85 -4.47 -3.52
CA GLU A 19 -30.53 -5.22 -4.73
C GLU A 19 -29.74 -4.35 -5.73
N VAL A 20 -28.44 -4.64 -5.85
CA VAL A 20 -27.55 -3.99 -6.82
C VAL A 20 -27.69 -4.60 -8.22
N GLY A 21 -28.25 -5.81 -8.33
CA GLY A 21 -28.43 -6.54 -9.59
C GLY A 21 -27.45 -7.71 -9.78
N HIS A 22 -27.39 -8.23 -11.01
CA HIS A 22 -26.59 -9.42 -11.36
C HIS A 22 -25.06 -9.19 -11.22
N ALA A 23 -24.28 -10.28 -11.29
CA ALA A 23 -22.84 -10.28 -11.00
C ALA A 23 -22.05 -9.19 -11.75
N ARG A 24 -22.19 -9.07 -13.08
CA ARG A 24 -21.49 -8.02 -13.86
C ARG A 24 -21.86 -6.59 -13.45
N GLN A 25 -23.11 -6.31 -13.07
CA GLN A 25 -23.51 -4.97 -12.60
C GLN A 25 -22.87 -4.65 -11.25
N ARG A 26 -22.79 -5.65 -10.36
CA ARG A 26 -22.05 -5.55 -9.08
C ARG A 26 -20.55 -5.33 -9.29
N TRP A 27 -19.92 -5.99 -10.27
CA TRP A 27 -18.51 -5.76 -10.58
C TRP A 27 -18.23 -4.37 -11.14
N VAL A 28 -19.13 -3.80 -11.98
CA VAL A 28 -19.02 -2.40 -12.41
C VAL A 28 -19.10 -1.45 -11.22
N LEU A 29 -20.04 -1.69 -10.28
CA LEU A 29 -20.13 -0.90 -9.06
C LEU A 29 -18.84 -0.99 -8.25
N ALA A 30 -18.30 -2.19 -8.04
CA ALA A 30 -17.06 -2.38 -7.31
C ALA A 30 -15.87 -1.67 -7.98
N ALA A 31 -15.74 -1.77 -9.30
CA ALA A 31 -14.70 -1.08 -10.05
C ALA A 31 -14.77 0.45 -9.93
N LEU A 32 -15.96 1.03 -9.72
CA LEU A 32 -16.15 2.45 -9.42
C LEU A 32 -15.83 2.77 -7.96
N LEU A 33 -16.26 1.93 -7.02
CA LEU A 33 -16.09 2.16 -5.57
C LEU A 33 -14.63 2.01 -5.11
N VAL A 34 -13.82 1.18 -5.77
CA VAL A 34 -12.37 1.10 -5.53
C VAL A 34 -11.71 2.46 -5.75
N ASP A 35 -12.15 3.21 -6.76
CA ASP A 35 -11.71 4.58 -7.05
C ASP A 35 -12.79 5.61 -6.67
N ALA A 36 -13.44 5.43 -5.52
CA ALA A 36 -14.50 6.33 -5.06
C ALA A 36 -14.08 7.80 -5.11
N ASN A 37 -14.98 8.66 -5.56
CA ASN A 37 -14.76 10.10 -5.79
C ASN A 37 -13.70 10.45 -6.85
N ARG A 38 -13.15 9.47 -7.58
CA ARG A 38 -12.23 9.67 -8.70
C ARG A 38 -12.89 9.24 -10.01
N VAL A 39 -12.42 9.82 -11.11
CA VAL A 39 -12.94 9.50 -12.46
C VAL A 39 -12.28 8.21 -12.95
N VAL A 40 -13.08 7.21 -13.24
CA VAL A 40 -12.67 5.99 -13.95
C VAL A 40 -13.17 6.07 -15.39
N THR A 41 -12.27 5.94 -16.37
CA THR A 41 -12.66 6.03 -17.78
C THR A 41 -13.52 4.83 -18.20
N ALA A 42 -14.31 5.00 -19.26
CA ALA A 42 -15.08 3.89 -19.81
C ALA A 42 -14.16 2.71 -20.19
N ASP A 43 -13.01 2.98 -20.80
CA ASP A 43 -12.07 1.94 -21.21
C ASP A 43 -11.43 1.24 -20.01
N GLN A 44 -11.13 1.95 -18.91
CA GLN A 44 -10.69 1.33 -17.66
C GLN A 44 -11.78 0.42 -17.06
N LEU A 45 -13.04 0.86 -17.05
CA LEU A 45 -14.13 0.01 -16.53
C LEU A 45 -14.34 -1.23 -17.41
N LEU A 46 -14.16 -1.11 -18.72
CA LEU A 46 -14.22 -2.23 -19.65
C LEU A 46 -13.10 -3.23 -19.36
N ASP A 47 -11.86 -2.77 -19.28
CA ASP A 47 -10.70 -3.60 -18.97
C ASP A 47 -10.87 -4.31 -17.62
N ARG A 48 -11.32 -3.61 -16.57
CA ARG A 48 -11.49 -4.17 -15.23
C ARG A 48 -12.55 -5.29 -15.17
N VAL A 49 -13.66 -5.13 -15.87
CA VAL A 49 -14.83 -6.01 -15.74
C VAL A 49 -14.91 -7.07 -16.86
N TRP A 50 -14.38 -6.76 -18.05
CA TRP A 50 -14.39 -7.67 -19.21
C TRP A 50 -12.99 -8.15 -19.63
N GLY A 51 -11.91 -7.57 -19.10
CA GLY A 51 -10.55 -7.96 -19.43
C GLY A 51 -10.13 -7.63 -20.87
N GLU A 52 -9.20 -8.42 -21.39
CA GLU A 52 -8.55 -8.19 -22.69
C GLU A 52 -9.45 -8.44 -23.91
N ARG A 53 -10.57 -9.14 -23.74
CA ARG A 53 -11.48 -9.53 -24.84
C ARG A 53 -12.92 -9.05 -24.59
N PRO A 54 -13.17 -7.73 -24.52
CA PRO A 54 -14.50 -7.22 -24.35
C PRO A 54 -15.35 -7.48 -25.62
N PRO A 55 -16.63 -7.89 -25.48
CA PRO A 55 -17.52 -7.99 -26.63
C PRO A 55 -17.73 -6.62 -27.29
N ALA A 56 -18.03 -6.58 -28.58
CA ALA A 56 -18.29 -5.33 -29.31
C ALA A 56 -19.38 -4.44 -28.67
N THR A 57 -20.32 -5.07 -27.95
CA THR A 57 -21.43 -4.41 -27.23
C THR A 57 -21.07 -3.95 -25.82
N ALA A 58 -19.83 -4.14 -25.35
CA ALA A 58 -19.46 -3.89 -23.95
C ALA A 58 -19.65 -2.43 -23.54
N ARG A 59 -19.36 -1.47 -24.43
CA ARG A 59 -19.60 -0.03 -24.17
C ARG A 59 -21.09 0.29 -23.94
N GLY A 60 -21.98 -0.24 -24.78
CA GLY A 60 -23.43 -0.06 -24.62
C GLY A 60 -23.95 -0.76 -23.36
N THR A 61 -23.41 -1.94 -23.06
CA THR A 61 -23.72 -2.71 -21.86
C THR A 61 -23.29 -1.97 -20.59
N LEU A 62 -22.10 -1.38 -20.58
CA LEU A 62 -21.59 -0.56 -19.48
C LEU A 62 -22.50 0.65 -19.21
N ALA A 63 -22.88 1.39 -20.25
CA ALA A 63 -23.80 2.52 -20.10
C ALA A 63 -25.16 2.10 -19.51
N THR A 64 -25.66 0.93 -19.92
CA THR A 64 -26.89 0.33 -19.37
C THR A 64 -26.74 -0.02 -17.88
N TYR A 65 -25.62 -0.63 -17.49
CA TYR A 65 -25.36 -0.95 -16.09
C TYR A 65 -25.21 0.32 -15.24
N VAL A 66 -24.52 1.36 -15.72
CA VAL A 66 -24.45 2.65 -15.01
C VAL A 66 -25.85 3.26 -14.83
N ALA A 67 -26.68 3.22 -15.87
CA ALA A 67 -28.06 3.74 -15.79
C ALA A 67 -28.91 2.97 -14.77
N ARG A 68 -28.73 1.64 -14.65
CA ARG A 68 -29.39 0.82 -13.61
C ARG A 68 -28.85 1.09 -12.22
N LEU A 69 -27.53 1.21 -12.08
CA LEU A 69 -26.87 1.54 -10.81
C LEU A 69 -27.35 2.88 -10.26
N ARG A 70 -27.55 3.89 -11.10
CA ARG A 70 -28.14 5.18 -10.68
C ARG A 70 -29.55 5.07 -10.10
N LYS A 71 -30.30 4.01 -10.43
CA LYS A 71 -31.65 3.77 -9.90
C LYS A 71 -31.66 2.95 -8.61
N VAL A 72 -30.51 2.37 -8.23
CA VAL A 72 -30.38 1.62 -6.97
C VAL A 72 -30.72 2.54 -5.81
N ALA A 73 -31.42 1.98 -4.80
CA ALA A 73 -31.88 2.74 -3.63
C ALA A 73 -32.74 3.97 -3.98
N GLY A 74 -33.58 3.89 -5.01
CA GLY A 74 -34.48 4.98 -5.39
C GLY A 74 -33.79 6.25 -5.89
N GLY A 75 -32.54 6.15 -6.37
CA GLY A 75 -31.76 7.30 -6.84
C GLY A 75 -30.71 7.81 -5.86
N GLY A 76 -30.54 7.15 -4.72
CA GLY A 76 -29.53 7.53 -3.73
C GLY A 76 -28.09 7.46 -4.24
N LEU A 77 -27.77 6.50 -5.13
CA LEU A 77 -26.42 6.33 -5.65
C LEU A 77 -26.09 7.37 -6.73
N VAL A 78 -25.24 8.35 -6.37
CA VAL A 78 -24.79 9.39 -7.29
C VAL A 78 -23.60 8.91 -8.12
N ILE A 79 -23.85 8.64 -9.40
CA ILE A 79 -22.81 8.37 -10.40
C ILE A 79 -22.78 9.50 -11.43
N GLU A 80 -21.76 10.35 -11.35
CA GLU A 80 -21.56 11.46 -12.27
C GLU A 80 -20.85 10.99 -13.54
N ARG A 81 -21.24 11.58 -14.68
CA ARG A 81 -20.48 11.44 -15.92
C ARG A 81 -19.54 12.64 -16.02
N ARG A 82 -18.23 12.39 -15.96
CA ARG A 82 -17.17 13.40 -16.12
C ARG A 82 -16.43 13.14 -17.43
N THR A 83 -15.49 14.01 -17.83
CA THR A 83 -14.78 13.93 -19.12
C THR A 83 -14.20 12.53 -19.41
N GLY A 84 -14.92 11.75 -20.24
CA GLY A 84 -14.55 10.41 -20.71
C GLY A 84 -14.84 9.25 -19.75
N GLY A 85 -15.52 9.47 -18.63
CA GLY A 85 -15.66 8.44 -17.60
C GLY A 85 -16.79 8.66 -16.60
N TYR A 86 -16.75 7.88 -15.54
CA TYR A 86 -17.73 7.86 -14.47
C TYR A 86 -17.02 8.04 -13.13
N ALA A 87 -17.67 8.75 -12.20
CA ALA A 87 -17.23 8.87 -10.82
C ALA A 87 -18.42 8.59 -9.91
N VAL A 88 -18.23 7.74 -8.91
CA VAL A 88 -19.21 7.52 -7.86
C VAL A 88 -18.93 8.49 -6.71
N VAL A 89 -19.95 9.24 -6.28
CA VAL A 89 -19.83 10.23 -5.21
C VAL A 89 -20.39 9.61 -3.92
N VAL A 90 -19.49 9.27 -3.00
CA VAL A 90 -19.81 8.61 -1.73
C VAL A 90 -18.85 9.09 -0.65
N ALA A 91 -19.29 9.12 0.61
CA ALA A 91 -18.37 9.39 1.70
C ALA A 91 -17.35 8.24 1.80
N ALA A 92 -16.08 8.52 2.07
CA ALA A 92 -15.06 7.48 2.19
C ALA A 92 -15.39 6.45 3.31
N ASN A 93 -16.23 6.82 4.28
CA ASN A 93 -16.66 5.93 5.37
C ASN A 93 -17.71 4.93 4.96
N ASP A 94 -18.41 5.23 3.87
CA ASP A 94 -19.53 4.46 3.36
C ASP A 94 -19.05 3.23 2.58
N VAL A 95 -17.74 3.09 2.35
CA VAL A 95 -17.14 1.97 1.62
C VAL A 95 -16.20 1.25 2.57
N ASP A 96 -16.47 -0.03 2.84
CA ASP A 96 -15.69 -0.85 3.77
C ASP A 96 -14.19 -0.92 3.42
N LEU A 97 -13.83 -0.97 2.14
CA LEU A 97 -12.45 -0.93 1.67
C LEU A 97 -11.72 0.35 2.13
N HIS A 98 -12.29 1.51 1.87
CA HIS A 98 -11.72 2.80 2.28
C HIS A 98 -11.72 2.97 3.80
N ARG A 99 -12.74 2.39 4.46
CA ARG A 99 -12.81 2.35 5.92
C ARG A 99 -11.70 1.49 6.51
N PHE A 100 -11.42 0.32 5.91
CA PHE A 100 -10.35 -0.58 6.29
C PHE A 100 -8.99 0.11 6.19
N GLU A 101 -8.66 0.68 5.03
CA GLU A 101 -7.38 1.38 4.80
C GLU A 101 -7.15 2.49 5.83
N ARG A 102 -8.19 3.28 6.12
CA ARG A 102 -8.10 4.35 7.11
C ARG A 102 -7.94 3.82 8.54
N LEU A 103 -8.66 2.76 8.91
CA LEU A 103 -8.52 2.16 10.24
C LEU A 103 -7.10 1.63 10.44
N LEU A 104 -6.49 1.02 9.41
CA LEU A 104 -5.08 0.62 9.45
C LEU A 104 -4.14 1.81 9.61
N ALA A 105 -4.37 2.91 8.86
CA ALA A 105 -3.55 4.11 8.99
C ALA A 105 -3.66 4.72 10.41
N GLN A 106 -4.86 4.73 11.00
CA GLN A 106 -5.08 5.19 12.37
C GLN A 106 -4.42 4.27 13.40
N ALA A 107 -4.50 2.94 13.20
CA ALA A 107 -3.90 1.96 14.10
C ALA A 107 -2.37 2.06 14.12
N ARG A 108 -1.75 2.32 12.95
CA ARG A 108 -0.30 2.53 12.83
C ARG A 108 0.17 3.87 13.36
N GLY A 109 -0.68 4.91 13.29
CA GLY A 109 -0.36 6.26 13.73
C GLY A 109 -0.62 6.54 15.21
N THR A 110 -1.26 5.62 15.94
CA THR A 110 -1.52 5.81 17.38
C THR A 110 -0.35 5.28 18.21
N ALA A 111 0.03 6.02 19.25
CA ALA A 111 1.01 5.57 20.25
C ALA A 111 0.37 4.71 21.36
N ASP A 112 -0.96 4.75 21.49
CA ASP A 112 -1.69 3.91 22.44
C ASP A 112 -1.93 2.52 21.84
N ASP A 113 -1.19 1.54 22.34
CA ASP A 113 -1.28 0.14 21.95
C ASP A 113 -2.69 -0.45 22.18
N ARG A 114 -3.41 -0.07 23.24
CA ARG A 114 -4.78 -0.59 23.46
C ARG A 114 -5.71 -0.09 22.36
N ARG A 115 -5.59 1.19 22.02
CA ARG A 115 -6.35 1.78 20.92
C ARG A 115 -5.96 1.20 19.57
N ALA A 116 -4.68 0.89 19.36
CA ALA A 116 -4.22 0.25 18.13
C ALA A 116 -4.91 -1.11 17.92
N VAL A 117 -4.96 -1.96 18.97
CA VAL A 117 -5.66 -3.27 18.90
C VAL A 117 -7.13 -3.10 18.50
N GLU A 118 -7.87 -2.20 19.14
CA GLU A 118 -9.28 -1.96 18.81
C GLU A 118 -9.47 -1.54 17.35
N LEU A 119 -8.56 -0.70 16.82
CA LEU A 119 -8.61 -0.24 15.44
C LEU A 119 -8.31 -1.37 14.45
N TYR A 120 -7.31 -2.21 14.73
CA TYR A 120 -7.01 -3.40 13.94
C TYR A 120 -8.17 -4.41 13.95
N GLU A 121 -8.75 -4.71 15.11
CA GLU A 121 -9.89 -5.62 15.23
C GLU A 121 -11.10 -5.11 14.45
N ARG A 122 -11.39 -3.82 14.52
CA ARG A 122 -12.45 -3.19 13.71
C ARG A 122 -12.15 -3.25 12.22
N ALA A 123 -10.89 -3.10 11.81
CA ALA A 123 -10.50 -3.17 10.40
C ALA A 123 -10.67 -4.60 9.86
N LEU A 124 -10.11 -5.58 10.58
CA LEU A 124 -10.18 -7.00 10.22
C LEU A 124 -11.62 -7.53 10.25
N GLY A 125 -12.45 -7.03 11.17
CA GLY A 125 -13.88 -7.37 11.24
C GLY A 125 -14.73 -6.85 10.06
N LEU A 126 -14.19 -6.01 9.18
CA LEU A 126 -14.89 -5.62 7.93
C LEU A 126 -14.85 -6.73 6.88
N TRP A 127 -13.89 -7.65 6.99
CA TRP A 127 -13.72 -8.75 6.05
C TRP A 127 -14.76 -9.84 6.28
N ARG A 128 -15.50 -10.19 5.22
CA ARG A 128 -16.56 -11.22 5.29
C ARG A 128 -16.24 -12.46 4.48
N ALA A 129 -15.59 -12.28 3.33
CA ALA A 129 -15.13 -13.35 2.46
C ALA A 129 -14.09 -12.81 1.47
N GLU A 130 -13.70 -13.64 0.50
CA GLU A 130 -12.87 -13.20 -0.62
C GLU A 130 -13.55 -12.09 -1.44
N PRO A 131 -12.86 -10.97 -1.74
CA PRO A 131 -13.37 -9.91 -2.59
C PRO A 131 -13.57 -10.34 -4.05
N LEU A 132 -14.60 -9.80 -4.71
CA LEU A 132 -14.80 -9.92 -6.16
C LEU A 132 -14.87 -11.37 -6.70
N VAL A 133 -15.37 -12.32 -5.90
CA VAL A 133 -15.53 -13.72 -6.32
C VAL A 133 -16.24 -13.82 -7.68
N GLY A 134 -15.69 -14.66 -8.56
CA GLY A 134 -16.18 -14.93 -9.90
C GLY A 134 -15.76 -13.92 -10.97
N LEU A 135 -15.08 -12.82 -10.61
CA LEU A 135 -14.44 -11.93 -11.58
C LEU A 135 -12.98 -12.33 -11.74
N ASP A 136 -12.64 -12.90 -12.90
CA ASP A 136 -11.29 -13.33 -13.26
C ASP A 136 -10.72 -12.42 -14.35
N THR A 137 -10.21 -11.26 -13.92
CA THR A 137 -9.50 -10.31 -14.77
C THR A 137 -8.17 -9.95 -14.11
N ARG A 138 -7.17 -9.53 -14.88
CA ARG A 138 -5.85 -9.11 -14.34
C ARG A 138 -6.00 -8.07 -13.23
N TRP A 139 -6.90 -7.11 -13.41
CA TRP A 139 -7.22 -6.12 -12.38
C TRP A 139 -7.82 -6.74 -11.12
N ALA A 140 -8.81 -7.62 -11.23
CA ALA A 140 -9.47 -8.22 -10.07
C ALA A 140 -8.52 -9.13 -9.29
N ASN A 141 -7.70 -9.91 -10.00
CA ASN A 141 -6.65 -10.75 -9.42
C ASN A 141 -5.60 -9.91 -8.68
N GLY A 142 -5.08 -8.86 -9.32
CA GLY A 142 -4.13 -7.95 -8.69
C GLY A 142 -4.69 -7.26 -7.45
N LEU A 143 -5.95 -6.83 -7.50
CA LEU A 143 -6.63 -6.23 -6.35
C LEU A 143 -6.82 -7.24 -5.22
N ARG A 144 -7.28 -8.47 -5.52
CA ARG A 144 -7.40 -9.54 -4.50
C ARG A 144 -6.08 -9.84 -3.82
N SER A 145 -4.99 -9.95 -4.57
CA SER A 145 -3.65 -10.20 -4.00
C SER A 145 -3.20 -9.03 -3.11
N ALA A 146 -3.38 -7.79 -3.57
CA ALA A 146 -3.02 -6.60 -2.79
C ALA A 146 -3.84 -6.50 -1.49
N LEU A 147 -5.14 -6.77 -1.55
CA LEU A 147 -6.02 -6.78 -0.38
C LEU A 147 -5.64 -7.90 0.59
N SER A 148 -5.35 -9.10 0.09
CA SER A 148 -4.93 -10.24 0.91
C SER A 148 -3.62 -9.95 1.64
N ALA A 149 -2.63 -9.37 0.94
CA ALA A 149 -1.38 -8.93 1.56
C ALA A 149 -1.62 -7.83 2.62
N ALA A 150 -2.52 -6.88 2.37
CA ALA A 150 -2.87 -5.85 3.34
C ALA A 150 -3.57 -6.42 4.58
N ARG A 151 -4.41 -7.45 4.42
CA ARG A 151 -5.05 -8.18 5.53
C ARG A 151 -4.00 -8.92 6.36
N LEU A 152 -3.12 -9.67 5.73
CA LEU A 152 -2.03 -10.37 6.43
C LEU A 152 -1.17 -9.39 7.22
N ALA A 153 -0.72 -8.30 6.59
CA ALA A 153 0.06 -7.27 7.26
C ALA A 153 -0.69 -6.66 8.47
N ALA A 154 -2.00 -6.47 8.37
CA ALA A 154 -2.81 -5.98 9.49
C ALA A 154 -2.93 -6.99 10.64
N GLU A 155 -3.01 -8.30 10.35
CA GLU A 155 -2.98 -9.34 11.38
C GLU A 155 -1.62 -9.39 12.08
N LEU A 156 -0.53 -9.34 11.33
CA LEU A 156 0.83 -9.33 11.91
C LEU A 156 1.09 -8.08 12.74
N ASP A 157 0.69 -6.89 12.24
CA ASP A 157 0.77 -5.64 13.00
C ASP A 157 -0.03 -5.74 14.32
N ARG A 158 -1.25 -6.32 14.27
CA ARG A 158 -2.09 -6.52 15.45
C ARG A 158 -1.44 -7.45 16.46
N VAL A 159 -0.86 -8.56 15.99
CA VAL A 159 -0.13 -9.51 16.83
C VAL A 159 1.03 -8.82 17.53
N ASP A 160 1.83 -8.02 16.83
CA ASP A 160 2.95 -7.28 17.45
C ASP A 160 2.47 -6.40 18.61
N VAL A 161 1.34 -5.71 18.42
CA VAL A 161 0.74 -4.87 19.48
C VAL A 161 0.25 -5.74 20.65
N LEU A 162 -0.38 -6.88 20.38
CA LEU A 162 -0.81 -7.81 21.43
C LEU A 162 0.37 -8.34 22.24
N LEU A 163 1.48 -8.67 21.57
CA LEU A 163 2.69 -9.15 22.23
C LEU A 163 3.32 -8.07 23.11
N ARG A 164 3.36 -6.80 22.66
CA ARG A 164 3.80 -5.67 23.51
C ARG A 164 2.91 -5.46 24.74
N LEU A 165 1.61 -5.71 24.60
CA LEU A 165 0.64 -5.64 25.71
C LEU A 165 0.67 -6.88 26.61
N GLY A 166 1.52 -7.88 26.35
CA GLY A 166 1.56 -9.15 27.09
C GLY A 166 0.33 -10.04 26.88
N ARG A 167 -0.48 -9.78 25.85
CA ARG A 167 -1.73 -10.51 25.56
C ARG A 167 -1.46 -11.76 24.72
N HIS A 168 -0.58 -12.63 25.20
CA HIS A 168 -0.09 -13.80 24.46
C HIS A 168 -1.21 -14.78 24.07
N SER A 169 -2.21 -15.01 24.94
CA SER A 169 -3.33 -15.90 24.62
C SER A 169 -4.17 -15.41 23.43
N ALA A 170 -4.33 -14.09 23.28
CA ALA A 170 -5.05 -13.50 22.14
C ALA A 170 -4.22 -13.52 20.85
N ALA A 171 -2.89 -13.53 20.94
CA ALA A 171 -2.02 -13.76 19.78
C ALA A 171 -2.06 -15.24 19.35
N LEU A 172 -2.04 -16.17 20.32
CA LEU A 172 -2.10 -17.61 20.08
C LEU A 172 -3.43 -18.11 19.51
N SER A 173 -4.50 -17.33 19.55
CA SER A 173 -5.76 -17.70 18.88
C SER A 173 -5.69 -17.58 17.36
N THR A 174 -4.73 -16.82 16.82
CA THR A 174 -4.63 -16.51 15.38
C THR A 174 -3.33 -17.03 14.76
N LEU A 175 -2.21 -16.94 15.49
CA LEU A 175 -0.89 -17.28 14.97
C LEU A 175 -0.72 -18.70 14.44
N PRO A 176 -1.28 -19.76 15.05
CA PRO A 176 -1.14 -21.12 14.52
C PRO A 176 -1.71 -21.27 13.10
N ALA A 177 -2.90 -20.70 12.85
CA ALA A 177 -3.50 -20.73 11.53
C ALA A 177 -2.66 -19.95 10.49
N LEU A 178 -2.11 -18.80 10.89
CA LEU A 178 -1.20 -18.03 10.03
C LEU A 178 0.09 -18.79 9.74
N ALA A 179 0.63 -19.54 10.71
CA ALA A 179 1.84 -20.35 10.51
C ALA A 179 1.59 -21.52 9.56
N ASP A 180 0.39 -22.09 9.57
CA ASP A 180 -0.01 -23.13 8.62
C ASP A 180 -0.22 -22.56 7.20
N GLU A 181 -0.82 -21.36 7.09
CA GLU A 181 -1.04 -20.66 5.81
C GLU A 181 0.27 -20.08 5.21
N HIS A 182 1.22 -19.70 6.07
CA HIS A 182 2.49 -19.07 5.69
C HIS A 182 3.68 -19.84 6.30
N PRO A 183 3.90 -21.11 5.91
CA PRO A 183 4.84 -22.02 6.57
C PRO A 183 6.31 -21.62 6.46
N LEU A 184 6.67 -20.72 5.53
CA LEU A 184 8.03 -20.23 5.29
C LEU A 184 8.21 -18.75 5.70
N ASP A 185 7.20 -18.12 6.31
CA ASP A 185 7.29 -16.73 6.76
C ASP A 185 7.97 -16.64 8.14
N GLU A 186 9.22 -16.17 8.15
CA GLU A 186 10.03 -16.02 9.37
C GLU A 186 9.41 -15.05 10.38
N GLY A 187 8.65 -14.06 9.92
CA GLY A 187 7.95 -13.10 10.79
C GLY A 187 6.86 -13.78 11.58
N VAL A 188 6.02 -14.58 10.92
CA VAL A 188 4.97 -15.39 11.55
C VAL A 188 5.58 -16.37 12.55
N ALA A 189 6.62 -17.09 12.14
CA ALA A 189 7.32 -18.05 12.99
C ALA A 189 7.88 -17.38 14.26
N GLY A 190 8.53 -16.22 14.10
CA GLY A 190 9.05 -15.45 15.23
C GLY A 190 7.97 -14.96 16.19
N GLN A 191 6.85 -14.45 15.67
CA GLN A 191 5.73 -14.02 16.51
C GLN A 191 5.10 -15.20 17.27
N LEU A 192 4.97 -16.37 16.65
CA LEU A 192 4.47 -17.58 17.30
C LEU A 192 5.42 -18.07 18.40
N MET A 193 6.73 -18.08 18.17
CA MET A 193 7.72 -18.40 19.21
C MET A 193 7.58 -17.49 20.43
N VAL A 194 7.43 -16.19 20.21
CA VAL A 194 7.29 -15.20 21.30
C VAL A 194 5.98 -15.37 22.04
N ALA A 195 4.89 -15.58 21.33
CA ALA A 195 3.58 -15.83 21.92
C ALA A 195 3.57 -17.11 22.78
N LEU A 196 4.23 -18.18 22.32
CA LEU A 196 4.37 -19.43 23.06
C LEU A 196 5.24 -19.26 24.30
N HIS A 197 6.40 -18.59 24.18
CA HIS A 197 7.29 -18.31 25.31
C HIS A 197 6.61 -17.45 26.38
N GLY A 198 5.99 -16.33 25.99
CA GLY A 198 5.26 -15.45 26.90
C GLY A 198 4.04 -16.10 27.55
N ALA A 199 3.49 -17.17 26.95
CA ALA A 199 2.45 -18.01 27.54
C ALA A 199 3.01 -19.16 28.43
N GLY A 200 4.32 -19.19 28.69
CA GLY A 200 4.98 -20.22 29.50
C GLY A 200 5.16 -21.57 28.81
N ARG A 201 5.06 -21.63 27.47
CA ARG A 201 5.15 -22.86 26.66
C ARG A 201 6.48 -22.95 25.92
N LEU A 202 7.58 -22.92 26.68
CA LEU A 202 8.95 -22.91 26.16
C LEU A 202 9.24 -24.13 25.28
N ASP A 203 8.81 -25.32 25.70
CA ASP A 203 8.93 -26.58 24.97
C ASP A 203 8.35 -26.47 23.55
N ARG A 204 7.16 -25.86 23.43
CA ARG A 204 6.48 -25.66 22.15
C ARG A 204 7.14 -24.58 21.30
N ALA A 205 7.62 -23.50 21.91
CA ALA A 205 8.35 -22.45 21.18
C ALA A 205 9.62 -23.01 20.52
N LEU A 206 10.39 -23.83 21.25
CA LEU A 206 11.61 -24.45 20.74
C LEU A 206 11.33 -25.56 19.72
N ALA A 207 10.24 -26.33 19.90
CA ALA A 207 9.81 -27.31 18.91
C ALA A 207 9.43 -26.64 17.59
N HIS A 208 8.64 -25.57 17.65
CA HIS A 208 8.22 -24.83 16.47
C HIS A 208 9.41 -24.26 15.68
N TYR A 209 10.42 -23.70 16.36
CA TYR A 209 11.63 -23.21 15.69
C TYR A 209 12.38 -24.32 14.95
N ARG A 210 12.52 -25.51 15.56
CA ARG A 210 13.19 -26.65 14.92
C ARG A 210 12.43 -27.11 13.68
N GLU A 211 11.11 -27.31 13.80
CA GLU A 211 10.26 -27.69 12.67
C GLU A 211 10.32 -26.67 11.53
N PHE A 212 10.30 -25.38 11.85
CA PHE A 212 10.40 -24.31 10.88
C PHE A 212 11.77 -24.28 10.18
N ARG A 213 12.87 -24.44 10.94
CA ARG A 213 14.23 -24.50 10.41
C ARG A 213 14.41 -25.69 9.47
N ASP A 214 13.95 -26.87 9.88
CA ASP A 214 14.05 -28.09 9.07
C ASP A 214 13.28 -27.90 7.76
N ARG A 215 12.08 -27.30 7.81
CA ARG A 215 11.30 -26.96 6.61
C ARG A 215 11.99 -25.95 5.69
N LEU A 216 12.59 -24.88 6.23
CA LEU A 216 13.33 -23.90 5.42
C LEU A 216 14.55 -24.54 4.71
N LEU A 217 15.25 -25.43 5.41
CA LEU A 217 16.37 -26.16 4.84
C LEU A 217 15.90 -27.13 3.74
N ASP A 218 14.82 -27.86 3.98
CA ASP A 218 14.29 -28.85 3.03
C ASP A 218 13.68 -28.19 1.78
N GLU A 219 12.93 -27.10 1.94
CA GLU A 219 12.22 -26.45 0.82
C GLU A 219 13.05 -25.39 0.08
N LEU A 220 13.88 -24.62 0.81
CA LEU A 220 14.64 -23.49 0.24
C LEU A 220 16.16 -23.68 0.29
N GLY A 221 16.67 -24.71 0.99
CA GLY A 221 18.12 -24.87 1.20
C GLY A 221 18.74 -23.73 2.02
N ALA A 222 17.91 -23.00 2.77
CA ALA A 222 18.30 -21.79 3.48
C ALA A 222 18.21 -21.98 5.00
N GLU A 223 19.14 -21.37 5.72
CA GLU A 223 19.07 -21.27 7.18
C GLU A 223 18.19 -20.07 7.60
N PRO A 224 17.53 -20.11 8.77
CA PRO A 224 16.79 -18.97 9.31
C PRO A 224 17.63 -17.70 9.41
N ALA A 225 17.01 -16.55 9.15
CA ALA A 225 17.66 -15.25 9.24
C ALA A 225 18.22 -15.00 10.65
N ALA A 226 19.22 -14.11 10.71
CA ALA A 226 19.89 -13.76 11.97
C ALA A 226 18.90 -13.30 13.05
N THR A 227 17.88 -12.54 12.67
CA THR A 227 16.82 -12.05 13.58
C THR A 227 16.06 -13.19 14.27
N LEU A 228 15.73 -14.25 13.54
CA LEU A 228 15.02 -15.41 14.09
C LEU A 228 15.95 -16.31 14.91
N ARG A 229 17.22 -16.45 14.49
CA ARG A 229 18.25 -17.15 15.28
C ARG A 229 18.53 -16.45 16.62
N ASP A 230 18.62 -15.13 16.63
CA ASP A 230 18.83 -14.33 17.84
C ASP A 230 17.61 -14.41 18.77
N LEU A 231 16.39 -14.45 18.21
CA LEU A 231 15.19 -14.73 19.00
C LEU A 231 15.27 -16.13 19.66
N HIS A 232 15.61 -17.16 18.89
CA HIS A 232 15.75 -18.51 19.43
C HIS A 232 16.76 -18.57 20.59
N GLN A 233 17.91 -17.90 20.47
CA GLN A 233 18.90 -17.83 21.55
C GLN A 233 18.38 -17.11 22.80
N ARG A 234 17.62 -16.02 22.64
CA ARG A 234 17.00 -15.32 23.78
C ARG A 234 15.95 -16.17 24.48
N VAL A 235 15.12 -16.89 23.72
CA VAL A 235 14.12 -17.83 24.24
C VAL A 235 14.79 -18.97 25.00
N LEU A 236 15.88 -19.55 24.45
CA LEU A 236 16.70 -20.56 25.12
C LEU A 236 17.29 -20.07 26.45
N ALA A 237 17.77 -18.82 26.48
CA ALA A 237 18.35 -18.22 27.67
C ALA A 237 17.31 -17.82 28.74
N GLY A 238 16.00 -18.00 28.47
CA GLY A 238 14.92 -17.61 29.38
C GLY A 238 14.81 -16.09 29.56
N ALA A 239 15.38 -15.30 28.67
CA ALA A 239 15.24 -13.85 28.69
C ALA A 239 13.79 -13.45 28.33
N ASP A 240 13.39 -12.24 28.70
CA ASP A 240 12.18 -11.62 28.15
C ASP A 240 12.35 -11.54 26.63
N ALA A 241 11.75 -12.52 25.95
CA ALA A 241 11.65 -12.53 24.52
C ALA A 241 10.58 -11.50 24.15
N VAL A 242 10.95 -10.22 24.21
CA VAL A 242 10.24 -9.22 23.42
C VAL A 242 10.32 -9.75 22.00
N ALA A 243 9.16 -9.82 21.32
CA ALA A 243 9.15 -10.09 19.89
C ALA A 243 10.30 -9.31 19.28
N PRO A 244 11.19 -9.91 18.46
CA PRO A 244 12.04 -9.08 17.63
C PRO A 244 11.02 -8.21 16.91
N ALA A 245 10.94 -6.92 17.26
CA ALA A 245 9.99 -6.01 16.65
C ALA A 245 10.17 -6.27 15.16
N VAL A 246 9.14 -6.85 14.51
CA VAL A 246 9.26 -7.43 13.16
C VAL A 246 10.11 -6.46 12.37
N ALA A 247 11.33 -6.92 12.03
CA ALA A 247 12.51 -6.08 11.80
C ALA A 247 12.09 -4.68 11.37
N HIS A 248 12.08 -3.72 12.31
CA HIS A 248 11.58 -2.35 12.15
C HIS A 248 11.32 -2.06 10.68
N ARG A 249 10.06 -2.23 10.22
CA ARG A 249 9.64 -2.08 8.81
C ARG A 249 10.60 -1.15 8.12
N VAL A 250 11.56 -1.67 7.33
CA VAL A 250 12.78 -0.91 6.99
C VAL A 250 12.32 0.41 6.40
N VAL A 251 12.43 1.48 7.18
CA VAL A 251 12.04 2.81 6.75
C VAL A 251 13.15 3.23 5.81
N PRO A 252 12.94 3.26 4.48
CA PRO A 252 14.02 3.56 3.57
C PRO A 252 14.56 4.96 3.90
N ARG A 253 15.88 5.09 4.05
CA ARG A 253 16.58 6.36 4.27
C ARG A 253 17.64 6.51 3.18
N GLN A 254 17.18 6.63 1.93
CA GLN A 254 18.06 6.55 0.76
C GLN A 254 18.60 7.91 0.30
N LEU A 255 18.27 9.00 1.00
CA LEU A 255 18.79 10.31 0.65
C LEU A 255 20.33 10.28 0.69
N PRO A 256 21.01 10.75 -0.37
CA PRO A 256 22.44 11.04 -0.32
C PRO A 256 22.79 11.96 0.85
N ALA A 257 24.06 11.93 1.26
CA ALA A 257 24.57 12.76 2.33
C ALA A 257 24.15 14.23 2.17
N ARG A 258 23.77 14.87 3.28
CA ARG A 258 23.41 16.28 3.27
C ARG A 258 24.61 17.08 2.75
N PRO A 259 24.41 18.00 1.79
CA PRO A 259 25.51 18.83 1.32
C PRO A 259 26.09 19.68 2.46
N GLY A 260 27.43 19.69 2.60
CA GLY A 260 28.11 20.24 3.77
C GLY A 260 28.12 21.77 3.90
N VAL A 261 28.03 22.51 2.79
CA VAL A 261 27.99 23.99 2.77
C VAL A 261 26.94 24.48 1.79
N PHE A 262 25.77 24.91 2.28
CA PHE A 262 24.69 25.42 1.45
C PHE A 262 24.42 26.89 1.78
N THR A 263 24.62 27.79 0.80
CA THR A 263 24.48 29.24 0.98
C THR A 263 23.53 29.82 -0.07
N GLY A 264 22.73 30.82 0.33
CA GLY A 264 21.69 31.39 -0.53
C GLY A 264 20.46 30.48 -0.68
N ARG A 265 19.54 30.84 -1.59
CA ARG A 265 18.33 30.09 -1.94
C ARG A 265 17.25 29.96 -0.85
N ALA A 266 17.26 30.88 0.12
CA ALA A 266 16.28 30.88 1.21
C ALA A 266 14.85 31.09 0.71
N GLU A 267 14.65 31.87 -0.35
CA GLU A 267 13.35 32.09 -0.97
C GLU A 267 12.83 30.81 -1.64
N GLU A 268 13.68 30.08 -2.38
CA GLU A 268 13.30 28.82 -3.02
C GLU A 268 13.03 27.70 -2.01
N LEU A 269 13.79 27.62 -0.91
CA LEU A 269 13.50 26.71 0.20
C LEU A 269 12.16 27.04 0.87
N LYS A 270 11.91 28.33 1.12
CA LYS A 270 10.64 28.81 1.68
C LYS A 270 9.48 28.50 0.73
N GLU A 271 9.65 28.68 -0.57
CA GLU A 271 8.63 28.36 -1.56
C GLU A 271 8.28 26.85 -1.57
N LEU A 272 9.29 25.97 -1.48
CA LEU A 272 9.08 24.52 -1.39
C LEU A 272 8.33 24.14 -0.10
N GLY A 273 8.69 24.76 1.04
CA GLY A 273 7.98 24.57 2.32
C GLY A 273 6.53 25.05 2.26
N GLU A 274 6.27 26.26 1.77
CA GLU A 274 4.93 26.83 1.65
C GLU A 274 4.02 26.05 0.68
N ARG A 275 4.60 25.43 -0.36
CA ARG A 275 3.86 24.52 -1.26
C ARG A 275 3.43 23.25 -0.52
N LEU A 276 4.32 22.67 0.29
CA LEU A 276 4.01 21.51 1.13
C LEU A 276 2.93 21.84 2.18
N ASP A 277 3.03 23.01 2.82
CA ASP A 277 2.06 23.46 3.84
C ASP A 277 0.66 23.76 3.28
N ARG A 278 0.57 24.26 2.04
CA ARG A 278 -0.71 24.43 1.35
C ARG A 278 -1.36 23.08 1.03
N GLN A 279 -0.56 22.05 0.77
CA GLN A 279 -1.04 20.72 0.42
C GLN A 279 -1.57 19.95 1.64
N ASP A 280 -0.90 20.04 2.80
CA ASP A 280 -1.38 19.42 4.05
C ASP A 280 -2.80 19.90 4.38
N ARG A 281 -3.17 21.12 3.97
CA ARG A 281 -4.52 21.67 4.09
C ARG A 281 -5.50 21.19 3.01
N SER A 282 -5.01 20.83 1.83
CA SER A 282 -5.81 20.38 0.66
C SER A 282 -6.23 18.90 0.71
N ARG A 283 -5.57 18.08 1.55
CA ARG A 283 -5.76 16.61 1.61
C ARG A 283 -5.49 15.87 0.28
N ASP A 284 -4.76 16.47 -0.65
CA ASP A 284 -4.33 15.79 -1.88
C ASP A 284 -3.29 14.70 -1.59
N THR A 285 -3.49 13.52 -2.18
CA THR A 285 -2.73 12.30 -1.84
C THR A 285 -1.34 12.23 -2.47
N THR A 286 -0.96 13.15 -3.35
CA THR A 286 0.34 13.13 -4.04
C THR A 286 0.74 14.52 -4.53
N HIS A 287 1.97 14.94 -4.26
CA HIS A 287 2.53 16.20 -4.74
C HIS A 287 3.84 15.97 -5.48
N VAL A 288 3.98 16.65 -6.61
CA VAL A 288 5.18 16.63 -7.44
C VAL A 288 5.66 18.07 -7.54
N SER A 289 6.81 18.35 -6.93
CA SER A 289 7.54 19.60 -7.12
C SER A 289 8.64 19.39 -8.15
N LEU A 290 8.63 20.20 -9.19
CA LEU A 290 9.69 20.21 -10.22
C LEU A 290 10.67 21.34 -9.94
N VAL A 291 11.94 20.99 -9.69
CA VAL A 291 13.04 21.95 -9.56
C VAL A 291 13.81 21.99 -10.88
N SER A 292 13.62 23.06 -11.66
CA SER A 292 14.22 23.25 -12.98
C SER A 292 15.19 24.43 -13.02
N GLY A 293 16.21 24.37 -13.88
CA GLY A 293 17.20 25.43 -14.07
C GLY A 293 18.46 24.92 -14.79
N GLY A 294 19.36 25.82 -15.19
CA GLY A 294 20.61 25.49 -15.90
C GLY A 294 21.47 24.43 -15.18
N GLY A 295 22.25 23.66 -15.95
CA GLY A 295 23.22 22.69 -15.43
C GLY A 295 24.22 23.35 -14.46
N GLY A 296 24.63 22.64 -13.41
CA GLY A 296 25.61 23.15 -12.44
C GLY A 296 25.11 24.18 -11.41
N LEU A 297 23.86 24.66 -11.50
CA LEU A 297 23.32 25.67 -10.57
C LEU A 297 22.90 25.14 -9.18
N GLY A 298 23.33 23.94 -8.79
CA GLY A 298 23.06 23.38 -7.46
C GLY A 298 21.63 22.88 -7.20
N LYS A 299 20.85 22.53 -8.24
CA LYS A 299 19.47 22.03 -8.08
C LYS A 299 19.37 20.77 -7.24
N THR A 300 20.27 19.82 -7.49
CA THR A 300 20.40 18.60 -6.68
C THR A 300 20.74 18.94 -5.23
N TRP A 301 21.63 19.92 -5.01
CA TRP A 301 21.97 20.40 -3.67
C TRP A 301 20.77 21.07 -2.97
N LEU A 302 19.99 21.89 -3.67
CA LEU A 302 18.76 22.49 -3.16
C LEU A 302 17.73 21.42 -2.77
N ALA A 303 17.46 20.46 -3.67
CA ALA A 303 16.51 19.38 -3.43
C ALA A 303 16.93 18.49 -2.25
N LEU A 304 18.22 18.13 -2.15
CA LEU A 304 18.74 17.37 -1.02
C LEU A 304 18.74 18.18 0.28
N HIS A 305 19.10 19.47 0.23
CA HIS A 305 19.09 20.31 1.42
C HIS A 305 17.67 20.48 1.98
N TRP A 306 16.69 20.72 1.12
CA TRP A 306 15.27 20.75 1.49
C TRP A 306 14.79 19.40 2.02
N ALA A 307 15.10 18.30 1.32
CA ALA A 307 14.72 16.96 1.74
C ALA A 307 15.25 16.63 3.14
N HIS A 308 16.48 17.05 3.47
CA HIS A 308 17.09 16.91 4.80
C HIS A 308 16.48 17.82 5.87
N GLN A 309 15.89 18.98 5.52
CA GLN A 309 15.19 19.85 6.46
C GLN A 309 13.80 19.32 6.83
N GLU A 310 13.12 18.66 5.88
CA GLU A 310 11.74 18.21 6.04
C GLU A 310 11.61 16.71 6.36
N VAL A 311 12.71 16.00 6.64
CA VAL A 311 12.74 14.52 6.87
C VAL A 311 11.70 14.07 7.90
N ASP A 312 11.53 14.83 8.98
CA ASP A 312 10.60 14.50 10.07
C ASP A 312 9.13 14.53 9.62
N ARG A 313 8.84 15.21 8.49
CA ARG A 313 7.51 15.19 7.87
C ARG A 313 7.27 13.96 7.00
N PHE A 314 8.27 13.10 6.80
CA PHE A 314 8.13 11.88 6.03
C PHE A 314 8.57 10.67 6.88
N PRO A 315 7.82 10.37 7.97
CA PRO A 315 8.17 9.32 8.93
C PRO A 315 8.20 7.93 8.31
N ASP A 316 7.49 7.71 7.19
CA ASP A 316 7.40 6.42 6.52
C ASP A 316 8.52 6.17 5.51
N GLY A 317 9.42 7.15 5.31
CA GLY A 317 10.71 6.96 4.63
C GLY A 317 10.96 7.86 3.43
N GLN A 318 12.22 7.86 2.98
CA GLN A 318 12.72 8.59 1.83
C GLN A 318 13.40 7.67 0.82
N LEU A 319 13.01 7.82 -0.44
CA LEU A 319 13.55 7.11 -1.60
C LEU A 319 14.32 8.09 -2.49
N TYR A 320 15.41 7.63 -3.09
CA TYR A 320 16.24 8.44 -3.98
C TYR A 320 16.60 7.66 -5.24
N ALA A 321 16.48 8.30 -6.41
CA ALA A 321 16.98 7.77 -7.66
C ALA A 321 17.68 8.86 -8.47
N GLY A 322 18.95 8.63 -8.80
CA GLY A 322 19.69 9.42 -9.81
C GLY A 322 19.39 8.88 -11.20
N LEU A 323 18.59 9.61 -11.98
CA LEU A 323 18.07 9.19 -13.28
C LEU A 323 19.06 9.34 -14.44
N ARG A 324 20.22 9.99 -14.21
CA ARG A 324 21.32 10.12 -15.20
C ARG A 324 20.89 10.66 -16.57
N GLY A 325 19.84 11.46 -16.60
CA GLY A 325 19.21 11.91 -17.84
C GLY A 325 20.02 12.93 -18.65
N PHE A 326 21.01 13.56 -18.05
CA PHE A 326 21.95 14.48 -18.69
C PHE A 326 23.40 14.11 -18.41
N ASP A 327 23.66 12.85 -18.05
CA ASP A 327 25.01 12.34 -17.82
C ASP A 327 25.71 12.08 -19.17
N PRO A 328 26.86 12.69 -19.47
CA PRO A 328 27.55 12.48 -20.75
C PRO A 328 28.19 11.08 -20.86
N ASP A 329 28.42 10.40 -19.74
CA ASP A 329 29.21 9.17 -19.67
C ASP A 329 28.36 7.92 -19.35
N ALA A 330 27.04 8.07 -19.19
CA ALA A 330 26.14 6.98 -18.84
C ALA A 330 24.75 7.12 -19.47
N ASP A 331 24.14 5.97 -19.80
CA ASP A 331 22.74 5.93 -20.26
C ASP A 331 21.76 6.32 -19.14
N PRO A 332 20.64 7.00 -19.47
CA PRO A 332 19.58 7.28 -18.52
C PRO A 332 19.02 6.00 -17.87
N VAL A 333 18.66 6.09 -16.59
CA VAL A 333 18.14 4.94 -15.86
C VAL A 333 16.71 4.65 -16.31
N GLU A 334 16.48 3.41 -16.74
CA GLU A 334 15.15 2.93 -17.13
C GLU A 334 14.16 2.94 -15.94
N PRO A 335 12.90 3.37 -16.14
CA PRO A 335 11.89 3.43 -15.08
C PRO A 335 11.64 2.08 -14.39
N ALA A 336 11.73 1.00 -15.16
CA ALA A 336 11.61 -0.37 -14.66
C ALA A 336 12.69 -0.72 -13.62
N ALA A 337 13.90 -0.17 -13.78
CA ALA A 337 15.01 -0.36 -12.85
C ALA A 337 14.84 0.49 -11.58
N VAL A 338 14.38 1.74 -11.73
CA VAL A 338 14.05 2.62 -10.58
C VAL A 338 12.96 1.98 -9.70
N LEU A 339 11.86 1.53 -10.31
CA LEU A 339 10.77 0.90 -9.59
C LEU A 339 11.21 -0.40 -8.91
N ARG A 340 12.04 -1.22 -9.56
CA ARG A 340 12.61 -2.42 -8.95
C ARG A 340 13.43 -2.07 -7.70
N GLY A 341 14.26 -1.03 -7.78
CA GLY A 341 15.05 -0.54 -6.64
C GLY A 341 14.18 -0.04 -5.48
N PHE A 342 13.12 0.73 -5.78
CA PHE A 342 12.19 1.22 -4.76
C PHE A 342 11.38 0.09 -4.11
N LEU A 343 10.93 -0.89 -4.88
CA LEU A 343 10.23 -2.07 -4.33
C LEU A 343 11.15 -2.85 -3.40
N GLY A 344 12.40 -3.09 -3.78
CA GLY A 344 13.40 -3.71 -2.90
C GLY A 344 13.62 -2.91 -1.60
N ALA A 345 13.70 -1.58 -1.71
CA ALA A 345 13.84 -0.69 -0.55
C ALA A 345 12.63 -0.71 0.40
N LEU A 346 11.44 -1.02 -0.12
CA LEU A 346 10.20 -1.17 0.64
C LEU A 346 10.00 -2.59 1.20
N GLY A 347 11.01 -3.47 1.05
CA GLY A 347 11.01 -4.82 1.57
C GLY A 347 10.43 -5.88 0.63
N VAL A 348 10.21 -5.58 -0.65
CA VAL A 348 9.77 -6.58 -1.64
C VAL A 348 10.97 -7.42 -2.08
N THR A 349 10.88 -8.73 -1.90
CA THR A 349 11.92 -9.68 -2.32
C THR A 349 11.99 -9.78 -3.85
N ALA A 350 13.15 -10.15 -4.38
CA ALA A 350 13.41 -10.08 -5.83
C ALA A 350 12.49 -10.98 -6.68
N ASP A 351 12.03 -12.09 -6.12
CA ASP A 351 11.07 -13.05 -6.66
C ASP A 351 9.62 -12.53 -6.65
N ALA A 352 9.27 -11.66 -5.70
CA ALA A 352 7.95 -11.04 -5.60
C ALA A 352 7.80 -9.77 -6.46
N VAL A 353 8.88 -9.29 -7.11
CA VAL A 353 8.82 -8.13 -8.01
C VAL A 353 8.24 -8.54 -9.37
N PRO A 354 7.12 -7.95 -9.82
CA PRO A 354 6.54 -8.26 -11.13
C PRO A 354 7.53 -8.07 -12.29
N ALA A 355 7.42 -8.89 -13.34
CA ALA A 355 8.25 -8.73 -14.53
C ALA A 355 7.90 -7.45 -15.31
N ASP A 356 6.61 -7.12 -15.39
CA ASP A 356 6.08 -5.97 -16.12
C ASP A 356 6.23 -4.65 -15.34
N THR A 357 6.50 -3.56 -16.07
CA THR A 357 6.77 -2.25 -15.46
C THR A 357 5.50 -1.61 -14.89
N ASP A 358 4.36 -1.79 -15.56
CA ASP A 358 3.09 -1.22 -15.11
C ASP A 358 2.60 -1.90 -13.82
N ASP A 359 2.85 -3.21 -13.68
CA ASP A 359 2.60 -3.96 -12.44
C ASP A 359 3.53 -3.53 -11.31
N ARG A 360 4.83 -3.31 -11.58
CA ARG A 360 5.76 -2.74 -10.58
C ARG A 360 5.26 -1.38 -10.09
N ALA A 361 4.76 -0.54 -10.99
CA ALA A 361 4.22 0.77 -10.64
C ALA A 361 2.92 0.65 -9.81
N ALA A 362 2.06 -0.33 -10.10
CA ALA A 362 0.86 -0.61 -9.33
C ALA A 362 1.17 -1.12 -7.91
N LEU A 363 2.13 -2.05 -7.79
CA LEU A 363 2.61 -2.55 -6.50
C LEU A 363 3.23 -1.41 -5.68
N TYR A 364 4.09 -0.60 -6.30
CA TYR A 364 4.68 0.56 -5.66
C TYR A 364 3.61 1.51 -5.11
N ARG A 365 2.61 1.88 -5.92
CA ARG A 365 1.49 2.73 -5.49
C ARG A 365 0.73 2.14 -4.30
N SER A 366 0.53 0.82 -4.30
CA SER A 366 -0.17 0.12 -3.20
C SER A 366 0.65 0.15 -1.91
N LEU A 367 1.97 -0.03 -2.00
CA LEU A 367 2.85 -0.01 -0.84
C LEU A 367 2.97 1.37 -0.21
N VAL A 368 3.00 2.44 -1.02
CA VAL A 368 3.13 3.82 -0.53
C VAL A 368 1.78 4.49 -0.24
N ALA A 369 0.67 3.83 -0.56
CA ALA A 369 -0.67 4.34 -0.25
C ALA A 369 -0.85 4.52 1.27
N GLY A 370 -1.33 5.69 1.68
CA GLY A 370 -1.53 6.03 3.09
C GLY A 370 -0.24 6.27 3.89
N ARG A 371 0.93 6.26 3.24
CA ARG A 371 2.23 6.58 3.85
C ARG A 371 2.68 8.00 3.51
N ARG A 372 3.32 8.65 4.46
CA ARG A 372 4.01 9.93 4.28
C ARG A 372 5.45 9.66 3.87
N MET A 373 5.66 9.52 2.56
CA MET A 373 6.96 9.25 1.97
C MET A 373 7.47 10.40 1.10
N LEU A 374 8.79 10.55 1.04
CA LEU A 374 9.46 11.45 0.11
C LEU A 374 10.18 10.64 -0.97
N ALA A 375 9.94 10.96 -2.24
CA ALA A 375 10.71 10.40 -3.36
C ALA A 375 11.45 11.53 -4.09
N VAL A 376 12.78 11.45 -4.13
CA VAL A 376 13.64 12.41 -4.84
C VAL A 376 14.16 11.76 -6.11
N LEU A 377 13.73 12.28 -7.26
CA LEU A 377 14.15 11.84 -8.59
C LEU A 377 15.10 12.89 -9.18
N ASP A 378 16.41 12.62 -9.10
CA ASP A 378 17.44 13.57 -9.50
C ASP A 378 17.87 13.37 -10.97
N ASN A 379 18.25 14.46 -11.63
CA ASN A 379 18.81 14.47 -12.98
C ASN A 379 17.91 13.81 -14.07
N ALA A 380 16.63 14.19 -14.16
CA ALA A 380 15.69 13.66 -15.17
C ALA A 380 15.86 14.35 -16.55
N ALA A 381 16.08 13.59 -17.63
CA ALA A 381 16.42 14.08 -18.99
C ALA A 381 15.34 14.98 -19.64
N ARG A 382 14.06 14.72 -19.35
CA ARG A 382 12.90 15.46 -19.85
C ARG A 382 11.74 15.31 -18.86
N PRO A 383 10.86 16.32 -18.71
CA PRO A 383 9.53 16.08 -18.19
C PRO A 383 8.77 15.29 -19.26
N THR A 384 8.87 13.96 -19.22
CA THR A 384 8.03 13.11 -20.04
C THR A 384 6.59 13.29 -19.57
N ARG A 385 5.74 13.85 -20.45
CA ARG A 385 4.27 13.77 -20.36
C ARG A 385 3.80 12.32 -20.57
N SER A 386 4.43 11.37 -19.89
CA SER A 386 4.06 9.96 -19.86
C SER A 386 3.70 9.60 -18.42
N PRO A 387 2.46 9.18 -18.14
CA PRO A 387 2.02 8.81 -16.79
C PRO A 387 2.69 7.52 -16.25
N ARG A 388 3.68 6.98 -16.97
CA ARG A 388 4.34 5.71 -16.66
C ARG A 388 5.46 5.83 -15.62
N CYS A 389 5.99 7.03 -15.36
CA CYS A 389 7.12 7.22 -14.42
C CYS A 389 6.87 8.24 -13.32
N CYS A 390 5.75 8.97 -13.38
CA CYS A 390 5.34 9.91 -12.35
C CYS A 390 3.83 9.79 -12.15
N PRO A 391 3.33 9.79 -10.90
CA PRO A 391 1.91 9.74 -10.60
C PRO A 391 1.25 11.05 -11.08
N ALA A 392 0.52 10.94 -12.19
CA ALA A 392 -0.54 11.79 -12.73
C ALA A 392 -0.48 13.33 -12.54
N ALA A 393 -0.41 14.05 -13.66
CA ALA A 393 -1.01 15.38 -13.80
C ALA A 393 -1.71 15.52 -15.17
N ARG A 394 -3.00 15.88 -15.16
CA ARG A 394 -3.78 16.32 -16.34
C ARG A 394 -3.45 17.79 -16.66
N PRO A 395 -3.61 18.23 -17.93
CA PRO A 395 -3.34 19.61 -18.34
C PRO A 395 -4.50 20.56 -18.02
N ALA A 396 -4.19 21.78 -17.58
CA ALA A 396 -5.11 22.92 -17.57
C ALA A 396 -5.12 23.60 -18.96
N PRO A 397 -6.23 24.27 -19.36
CA PRO A 397 -6.39 24.83 -20.69
C PRO A 397 -5.53 26.08 -20.90
N ARG A 398 -5.11 26.28 -22.14
CA ARG A 398 -4.43 27.49 -22.61
C ARG A 398 -5.40 28.66 -22.56
N SER A 399 -4.95 29.77 -22.00
CA SER A 399 -5.28 31.13 -22.45
C SER A 399 -4.11 31.65 -23.27
#